data_AF-A0A947FAV8-F1
#
_entry.id   AF-A0A947FAV8-F1
#
_cell.length_a   1.000
_cell.length_b   1.000
_cell.length_c   1.000
_cell.angle_alpha   90.00
_cell.angle_beta   90.00
_cell.angle_gamma   90.00
#
_symmetry.space_group_name_H-M   'P 1'
#
loop_
_entity.id
_entity.type
_entity.pdbx_description
1 polymer ?
#
loop_
_entity_poly.entity_id
_entity_poly.type
_entity_poly.pdbx_seq_one_letter_code
_entity_poly.pdbx_strand_id
1 'polypeptide(L)' 'MEDIIKQLQALAAEYGLQVVGAIATIIIGIWIAKLISKFVGRLLKKKDVDETLSKFLVSLVK' A
#
# COMPACT_ATOMS: atom_id res chain seq x y z
N MET A 1 14.99 26.64 -25.74
CA MET A 1 15.21 26.09 -24.38
C MET A 1 14.12 26.53 -23.41
N GLU A 2 13.70 27.80 -23.44
CA GLU A 2 12.64 28.31 -22.55
C GLU A 2 11.28 27.62 -22.72
N ASP A 3 10.89 27.24 -23.94
CA ASP A 3 9.59 26.57 -24.18
C ASP A 3 9.51 25.16 -23.61
N ILE A 4 10.64 24.43 -23.58
CA ILE A 4 10.72 23.09 -22.99
C ILE A 4 10.46 23.17 -21.48
N ILE A 5 11.02 24.18 -20.82
CA ILE A 5 10.84 24.38 -19.37
C ILE A 5 9.38 24.70 -19.06
N LYS A 6 8.72 25.55 -19.87
CA LYS A 6 7.30 25.88 -19.69
C LYS A 6 6.38 24.68 -19.88
N GLN A 7 6.65 23.84 -20.88
CA GLN A 7 5.90 22.60 -21.11
C GLN A 7 6.07 21.60 -19.95
N LEU A 8 7.30 21.48 -19.43
CA LEU A 8 7.57 20.62 -18.29
C LEU A 8 6.84 21.08 -17.02
N GLN A 9 6.80 22.41 -16.78
CA GLN A 9 6.06 23.00 -15.67
C GLN A 9 4.55 22.77 -15.82
N ALA A 10 4.00 22.89 -17.03
CA ALA A 10 2.58 22.63 -17.30
C ALA A 10 2.23 21.16 -16.98
N LEU A 11 3.05 20.21 -17.44
CA LEU A 11 2.87 18.78 -17.15
C LEU A 11 2.99 18.48 -15.65
N ALA A 12 3.97 19.07 -14.97
CA ALA A 12 4.15 18.88 -13.54
C ALA A 12 2.98 19.47 -12.73
N ALA A 13 2.39 20.60 -13.15
CA ALA A 13 1.21 21.17 -12.51
C ALA A 13 -0.05 20.32 -12.77
N GLU A 14 -0.18 19.77 -13.98
CA GLU A 14 -1.32 18.93 -14.37
C GLU A 14 -1.31 17.56 -13.67
N TYR A 15 -0.16 16.88 -13.63
CA TYR A 15 -0.04 15.50 -13.14
C TYR A 15 0.63 15.36 -11.76
N GLY A 16 1.29 16.41 -11.26
CA GLY A 16 2.08 16.32 -10.02
C GLY A 16 1.25 15.89 -8.82
N LEU A 17 0.04 16.44 -8.68
CA LEU A 17 -0.86 16.04 -7.61
C LEU A 17 -1.32 14.58 -7.73
N GLN A 18 -1.56 14.10 -8.95
CA GLN A 18 -1.95 12.70 -9.19
C GLN A 18 -0.81 11.74 -8.82
N VAL A 19 0.43 12.07 -9.17
CA VAL A 19 1.61 11.27 -8.79
C VAL A 19 1.78 11.23 -7.28
N VAL A 20 1.66 12.38 -6.60
CA VAL A 20 1.71 12.44 -5.12
C VAL A 20 0.59 11.61 -4.50
N GLY A 21 -0.63 11.70 -5.04
CA GLY A 21 -1.77 10.91 -4.59
C GLY A 21 -1.57 9.41 -4.77
N ALA A 22 -0.98 8.98 -5.89
CA ALA A 22 -0.65 7.58 -6.15
C ALA A 22 0.40 7.05 -5.15
N ILE A 23 1.46 7.83 -4.90
CA ILE A 23 2.49 7.49 -3.93
C ILE A 23 1.88 7.38 -2.51
N ALA A 24 1.07 8.37 -2.12
CA ALA A 24 0.38 8.35 -0.83
C ALA A 24 -0.54 7.11 -0.70
N THR A 25 -1.28 6.78 -1.76
CA THR A 25 -2.15 5.60 -1.80
C THR A 25 -1.36 4.30 -1.62
N ILE A 26 -0.21 4.16 -2.27
CA ILE A 26 0.67 2.98 -2.11
C ILE A 26 1.17 2.87 -0.66
N ILE A 27 1.65 3.96 -0.08
CA ILE A 27 2.16 3.98 1.30
C ILE A 27 1.05 3.57 2.28
N ILE A 28 -0.14 4.16 2.13
CA ILE A 28 -1.30 3.85 2.96
C ILE A 28 -1.74 2.39 2.75
N GLY A 29 -1.81 1.92 1.50
CA GLY A 29 -2.21 0.55 1.16
C GLY A 29 -1.29 -0.49 1.81
N ILE A 30 0.03 -0.30 1.75
CA ILE A 30 1.00 -1.19 2.40
C ILE A 30 0.83 -1.19 3.92
N TRP A 31 0.56 -0.03 4.51
CA TRP A 31 0.35 0.08 5.95
C TRP A 31 -0.94 -0.64 6.39
N ILE A 32 -2.03 -0.45 5.64
CA ILE A 32 -3.32 -1.12 5.87
C ILE A 32 -3.18 -2.64 5.69
N ALA A 33 -2.54 -3.11 4.62
CA ALA A 33 -2.31 -4.54 4.39
C ALA A 33 -1.59 -5.18 5.58
N LYS A 34 -0.51 -4.56 6.07
CA LYS A 34 0.21 -5.02 7.28
C LYS A 34 -0.67 -5.06 8.53
N LEU A 35 -1.57 -4.08 8.70
CA LEU A 35 -2.49 -4.05 9.83
C LEU A 35 -3.48 -5.21 9.76
N ILE A 36 -4.05 -5.45 8.57
CA ILE A 36 -5.00 -6.54 8.32
C ILE A 36 -4.32 -7.90 8.54
N SER A 37 -3.14 -8.16 7.98
CA SER A 37 -2.42 -9.43 8.18
C SER A 37 -2.15 -9.70 9.67
N LYS A 38 -1.80 -8.66 10.45
CA LYS A 38 -1.62 -8.78 11.91
C LYS A 38 -2.94 -9.11 12.62
N PHE A 39 -4.04 -8.48 12.22
CA PHE A 39 -5.35 -8.72 12.82
C PHE A 39 -5.82 -10.15 12.53
N VAL A 40 -5.72 -10.61 11.29
CA VAL A 40 -6.03 -11.99 10.90
C VAL A 40 -5.19 -12.99 11.71
N GLY A 41 -3.87 -12.75 11.84
CA GLY A 41 -3.01 -13.62 12.66
C GLY A 41 -3.43 -13.68 14.14
N ARG A 42 -3.91 -12.57 14.72
CA ARG A 42 -4.45 -12.55 16.09
C ARG A 42 -5.75 -13.33 16.20
N LEU A 43 -6.64 -13.23 15.21
CA LEU A 43 -7.90 -13.96 15.19
C LEU A 43 -7.69 -15.48 15.10
N LEU A 44 -6.77 -15.92 14.23
CA LEU A 44 -6.44 -17.34 14.07
C LEU A 44 -5.87 -17.93 15.36
N LYS A 45 -4.97 -17.20 16.04
CA LYS A 45 -4.45 -17.61 17.36
C LYS A 45 -5.55 -17.69 18.42
N LYS A 46 -6.52 -16.75 18.41
CA LYS A 46 -7.66 -16.77 19.35
C LYS A 46 -8.58 -17.98 19.12
N LYS A 47 -8.56 -18.56 17.93
CA LYS A 47 -9.34 -19.74 17.56
C LYS A 47 -8.57 -21.05 17.71
N ASP A 48 -7.39 -21.03 18.31
CA ASP A 48 -6.53 -22.21 18.50
C ASP A 48 -6.20 -22.94 17.18
N VAL A 49 -6.07 -22.16 16.10
CA VAL A 49 -5.59 -22.68 14.81
C VAL A 49 -4.10 -22.96 14.93
N ASP A 50 -3.65 -24.12 14.44
CA ASP A 50 -2.25 -24.53 14.51
C ASP A 50 -1.32 -23.50 13.83
N GLU A 51 -0.07 -23.47 14.27
CA GLU A 51 0.89 -22.46 13.84
C GLU A 51 1.19 -22.51 12.33
N THR A 52 1.20 -23.70 11.73
CA THR A 52 1.52 -23.89 10.31
C THR A 52 0.40 -23.35 9.43
N LEU A 53 -0.84 -23.74 9.71
CA LEU A 53 -2.01 -23.24 8.97
C LEU A 53 -2.21 -21.74 9.21
N SER A 54 -1.97 -21.26 10.43
CA SER A 54 -2.03 -19.83 10.74
C SER A 54 -1.04 -19.01 9.91
N LYS A 55 0.22 -19.45 9.80
CA LYS A 55 1.24 -18.81 8.96
C LYS A 55 0.85 -18.84 7.48
N PHE A 56 0.34 -19.97 6.99
CA PHE A 56 -0.14 -20.10 5.62
C PHE A 56 -1.26 -19.10 5.31
N LEU A 57 -2.31 -19.05 6.15
CA LEU A 57 -3.44 -18.15 5.96
C LEU A 57 -3.04 -16.67 6.05
N VAL A 58 -2.16 -16.32 6.99
CA VAL A 58 -1.63 -14.95 7.07
C VAL A 58 -0.80 -14.58 5.84
N SER A 59 -0.07 -15.53 5.24
CA SER A 59 0.71 -15.29 4.03
C SER A 59 -0.14 -15.01 2.79
N LEU A 60 -1.36 -15.56 2.71
CA LEU A 60 -2.30 -15.30 1.62
C LEU A 60 -2.94 -13.90 1.68
N VAL A 61 -2.97 -13.30 2.88
CA VAL A 61 -3.56 -11.98 3.13
C VAL A 61 -2.56 -10.84 2.89
N LYS A 62 -1.27 -11.15 2.84
CA LYS A 62 -0.18 -10.16 2.77
C LYS A 62 0.19 -9.82 1.33
#